data_AF-A6FZR7-F1
#
_entry.id   AF-A6FZR7-F1
#
_cell.length_a   1.000
_cell.length_b   1.000
_cell.length_c   1.000
_cell.angle_alpha   90.00
_cell.angle_beta   90.00
_cell.angle_gamma   90.00
#
_symmetry.space_group_name_H-M   'P 1'
#
loop_
_entity.id
_entity.type
_entity.pdbx_description
1 polymer ?
#
loop_
_entity_poly.entity_id
_entity_poly.type
_entity_poly.pdbx_seq_one_letter_code
_entity_poly.pdbx_strand_id
1 'polypeptide(L)'
;MKYATIHAITRRAGALALGLCGVAALAGCQVKTEVEATVGPAEPAQRAATSFVHCVESEGGNCVQNNPLLGSWDAFALLHWLGSGSPTSILQALRGELEHHRNPYAIQDRLVAHAAGYREPLRGAECRPESAAAMSTLLPKLRSRVEGRLDELGLWRGDLGGVIDGLTKEAIDGLGEGWLVHMTCYGDPYEIWVATAKEGDRQTVVGFLTDLPTWLEGSELSDEAVEGRLENRGLGASTTLGVVREGTVDTNWMPIPIEEF
;
A
#
# COMPACT_ATOMS: atom_id res chain seq x y z
N MET A 1 -27.12 49.83 -41.99
CA MET A 1 -26.00 50.39 -41.20
C MET A 1 -24.70 49.94 -41.86
N LYS A 2 -23.93 50.94 -42.34
CA LYS A 2 -22.47 51.02 -42.64
C LYS A 2 -21.76 49.71 -43.04
N TYR A 3 -21.44 49.44 -44.30
CA TYR A 3 -20.50 50.04 -45.27
C TYR A 3 -19.35 49.06 -45.54
N ALA A 4 -19.32 48.56 -46.78
CA ALA A 4 -18.20 47.87 -47.40
C ALA A 4 -16.99 48.81 -47.56
N THR A 5 -15.79 48.25 -47.80
CA THR A 5 -15.11 48.29 -49.12
C THR A 5 -13.60 48.02 -48.96
N ILE A 6 -13.13 47.19 -49.88
CA ILE A 6 -11.75 46.77 -50.17
C ILE A 6 -10.89 47.96 -50.61
N HIS A 7 -9.61 48.01 -50.22
CA HIS A 7 -8.58 48.57 -51.11
C HIS A 7 -7.22 47.91 -50.93
N ALA A 8 -6.49 47.94 -52.03
CA ALA A 8 -5.39 47.07 -52.41
C ALA A 8 -4.09 47.91 -52.56
N ILE A 9 -2.96 47.19 -52.53
CA ILE A 9 -1.70 47.48 -53.25
C ILE A 9 -0.94 48.77 -52.88
N THR A 10 0.32 48.64 -52.44
CA THR A 10 1.52 49.05 -53.22
C THR A 10 2.83 48.79 -52.47
N ARG A 11 3.80 48.23 -53.21
CA ARG A 11 5.22 48.15 -52.85
C ARG A 11 5.87 49.55 -52.91
N ARG A 12 6.78 49.84 -51.98
CA ARG A 12 7.99 50.65 -52.28
C ARG A 12 9.19 50.12 -51.52
N ALA A 13 10.26 49.90 -52.28
CA ALA A 13 11.61 49.64 -51.81
C ALA A 13 12.26 50.96 -51.34
N GLY A 14 13.10 50.85 -50.31
CA GLY A 14 14.04 51.88 -49.89
C GLY A 14 15.26 51.18 -49.29
N ALA A 15 16.42 51.39 -49.91
CA ALA A 15 17.68 50.74 -49.60
C ALA A 15 18.57 51.58 -48.66
N LEU A 16 19.53 50.89 -48.03
CA LEU A 16 20.86 51.36 -47.58
C LEU A 16 20.98 52.28 -46.35
N ALA A 17 21.60 51.75 -45.28
CA ALA A 17 22.89 52.19 -44.70
C ALA A 17 23.17 51.38 -43.41
N LEU A 18 24.19 50.51 -43.39
CA LEU A 18 25.58 50.74 -42.95
C LEU A 18 25.77 50.90 -41.43
N GLY A 19 26.35 49.86 -40.82
CA GLY A 19 27.27 49.96 -39.68
C GLY A 19 26.65 49.98 -38.28
N LEU A 20 26.89 48.92 -37.49
CA LEU A 20 27.82 49.01 -36.36
C LEU A 20 28.09 47.61 -35.78
N CYS A 21 29.36 47.37 -35.49
CA CYS A 21 29.87 46.23 -34.75
C CYS A 21 29.13 46.02 -33.42
N GLY A 22 28.70 44.80 -33.17
CA GLY A 22 28.21 44.36 -31.87
C GLY A 22 28.46 42.86 -31.72
N VAL A 23 29.64 42.52 -31.21
CA VAL A 23 30.00 41.18 -30.76
C VAL A 23 29.09 40.84 -29.59
N ALA A 24 27.93 40.26 -29.86
CA ALA A 24 27.12 39.60 -28.85
C ALA A 24 27.40 38.10 -28.99
N ALA A 25 28.25 37.60 -28.08
CA ALA A 25 28.42 36.19 -27.85
C ALA A 25 27.03 35.55 -27.76
N LEU A 26 26.73 34.65 -28.69
CA LEU A 26 25.70 33.65 -28.50
C LEU A 26 26.19 32.75 -27.37
N ALA A 27 25.99 33.22 -26.13
CA ALA A 27 25.87 32.36 -24.98
C ALA A 27 24.66 31.48 -25.29
N GLY A 28 24.94 30.35 -25.94
CA GLY A 28 24.00 29.26 -26.00
C GLY A 28 23.63 28.96 -24.56
N CYS A 29 22.44 29.38 -24.16
CA CYS A 29 21.74 28.75 -23.07
C CYS A 29 21.61 27.29 -23.50
N GLN A 30 22.57 26.47 -23.08
CA GLN A 30 22.29 25.07 -22.84
C GLN A 30 21.16 25.11 -21.83
N VAL A 31 19.93 24.97 -22.33
CA VAL A 31 18.84 24.45 -21.52
C VAL A 31 19.46 23.19 -20.94
N LYS A 32 19.85 23.26 -19.66
CA LYS A 32 20.07 22.07 -18.87
C LYS A 32 18.72 21.40 -18.94
N THR A 33 18.59 20.45 -19.85
CA THR A 33 17.62 19.38 -19.70
C THR A 33 18.03 18.78 -18.37
N GLU A 34 17.42 19.26 -17.28
CA GLU A 34 17.33 18.48 -16.07
C GLU A 34 16.78 17.15 -16.55
N VAL A 35 17.68 16.16 -16.60
CA VAL A 35 17.29 14.77 -16.69
C VAL A 35 16.27 14.63 -15.58
N GLU A 36 14.99 14.49 -15.92
CA GLU A 36 13.93 14.16 -14.96
C GLU A 36 14.55 13.10 -14.06
N ALA A 37 14.72 13.43 -12.78
CA ALA A 37 15.27 12.50 -11.83
C ALA A 37 14.42 11.24 -11.99
N THR A 38 15.04 10.17 -12.51
CA THR A 38 14.32 8.95 -12.84
C THR A 38 13.79 8.42 -11.53
N VAL A 39 12.52 8.71 -11.31
CA VAL A 39 11.70 8.22 -10.24
C VAL A 39 11.98 6.72 -10.08
N GLY A 40 12.42 6.30 -8.90
CA GLY A 40 12.62 4.89 -8.62
C GLY A 40 11.32 4.10 -8.85
N PRO A 41 11.38 2.83 -9.26
CA PRO A 41 10.20 2.07 -9.66
C PRO A 41 9.16 1.90 -8.54
N ALA A 42 9.57 2.01 -7.26
CA ALA A 42 8.71 1.96 -6.09
C ALA A 42 8.10 3.30 -5.66
N GLU A 43 8.61 4.44 -6.16
CA GLU A 43 8.16 5.77 -5.71
C GLU A 43 6.65 6.01 -5.94
N PRO A 44 6.03 5.59 -7.06
CA PRO A 44 4.58 5.74 -7.21
C PRO A 44 3.80 4.99 -6.12
N ALA A 45 4.26 3.80 -5.72
CA ALA A 45 3.65 3.03 -4.65
C ALA A 45 3.86 3.71 -3.28
N GLN A 46 5.06 4.21 -3.00
CA GLN A 46 5.34 4.95 -1.75
C GLN A 46 4.49 6.22 -1.62
N ARG A 47 4.28 6.95 -2.72
CA ARG A 47 3.36 8.11 -2.73
C ARG A 47 1.91 7.69 -2.49
N ALA A 48 1.45 6.61 -3.11
CA ALA A 48 0.11 6.08 -2.90
C ALA A 48 -0.10 5.67 -1.44
N ALA A 49 0.87 4.96 -0.85
CA ALA A 49 0.85 4.56 0.56
C ALA A 49 0.82 5.76 1.51
N THR A 50 1.67 6.76 1.28
CA THR A 50 1.70 7.99 2.09
C THR A 50 0.36 8.74 1.99
N SER A 51 -0.19 8.88 0.78
CA SER A 51 -1.49 9.52 0.57
C SER A 51 -2.63 8.76 1.26
N PHE A 52 -2.59 7.42 1.25
CA PHE A 52 -3.57 6.60 1.92
C PHE A 52 -3.52 6.76 3.43
N VAL A 53 -2.34 6.71 4.04
CA VAL A 53 -2.17 6.90 5.50
C VAL A 53 -2.71 8.27 5.93
N HIS A 54 -2.36 9.35 5.23
CA HIS A 54 -2.90 10.68 5.53
C HIS A 54 -4.41 10.78 5.35
N CYS A 55 -4.97 10.03 4.41
CA CYS A 55 -6.41 9.93 4.29
C CYS A 55 -6.98 9.23 5.54
N VAL A 56 -6.46 8.06 5.91
CA VAL A 56 -6.96 7.29 7.07
C VAL A 56 -6.92 8.12 8.35
N GLU A 57 -5.85 8.89 8.57
CA GLU A 57 -5.74 9.87 9.65
C GLU A 57 -6.90 10.87 9.68
N SER A 58 -7.33 11.33 8.50
CA SER A 58 -8.34 12.38 8.34
C SER A 58 -9.76 11.82 8.40
N GLU A 59 -10.04 10.75 7.64
CA GLU A 59 -11.39 10.27 7.32
C GLU A 59 -11.64 8.80 7.72
N GLY A 60 -10.62 8.07 8.19
CA GLY A 60 -10.72 6.66 8.57
C GLY A 60 -11.15 5.78 7.39
N GLY A 61 -12.23 5.02 7.58
CA GLY A 61 -12.74 4.06 6.58
C GLY A 61 -13.21 4.68 5.26
N ASN A 62 -13.51 5.98 5.21
CA ASN A 62 -13.97 6.65 3.98
C ASN A 62 -12.87 6.74 2.90
N CYS A 63 -11.62 6.47 3.27
CA CYS A 63 -10.47 6.46 2.37
C CYS A 63 -10.38 5.24 1.47
N VAL A 64 -11.13 4.19 1.82
CA VAL A 64 -11.12 2.94 1.07
C VAL A 64 -11.98 3.10 -0.18
N GLN A 65 -11.32 3.10 -1.33
CA GLN A 65 -12.00 3.14 -2.61
C GLN A 65 -12.47 1.74 -3.00
N ASN A 66 -13.66 1.65 -3.61
CA ASN A 66 -14.10 0.41 -4.22
C ASN A 66 -13.18 0.05 -5.38
N ASN A 67 -12.50 -1.09 -5.26
CA ASN A 67 -11.52 -1.55 -6.23
C ASN A 67 -11.71 -3.05 -6.51
N PRO A 68 -11.78 -3.49 -7.79
CA PRO A 68 -11.88 -4.93 -8.09
C PRO A 68 -10.68 -5.75 -7.60
N LEU A 69 -9.54 -5.12 -7.31
CA LEU A 69 -8.31 -5.77 -6.85
C LEU A 69 -8.28 -6.04 -5.34
N LEU A 70 -9.33 -5.65 -4.59
CA LEU A 70 -9.43 -5.96 -3.16
C LEU A 70 -9.51 -7.48 -2.90
N GLY A 71 -10.08 -8.25 -3.83
CA GLY A 71 -10.08 -9.72 -3.75
C GLY A 71 -8.67 -10.30 -3.74
N SER A 72 -7.79 -9.79 -4.62
CA SER A 72 -6.39 -10.21 -4.65
C SER A 72 -5.62 -9.87 -3.38
N TRP A 73 -5.95 -8.75 -2.72
CA TRP A 73 -5.43 -8.43 -1.40
C TRP A 73 -5.96 -9.38 -0.32
N ASP A 74 -7.26 -9.65 -0.30
CA ASP A 74 -7.84 -10.58 0.67
C ASP A 74 -7.29 -12.00 0.48
N ALA A 75 -7.04 -12.44 -0.76
CA ALA A 75 -6.36 -13.70 -1.04
C ALA A 75 -4.93 -13.72 -0.48
N PHE A 76 -4.17 -12.63 -0.64
CA PHE A 76 -2.85 -12.49 0.00
C PHE A 76 -2.95 -12.57 1.52
N ALA A 77 -3.90 -11.86 2.14
CA ALA A 77 -4.09 -11.86 3.58
C ALA A 77 -4.48 -13.24 4.12
N LEU A 78 -5.34 -13.98 3.40
CA LEU A 78 -5.71 -15.36 3.76
C LEU A 78 -4.52 -16.32 3.65
N LEU A 79 -3.71 -16.20 2.60
CA LEU A 79 -2.47 -16.97 2.49
C LEU A 79 -1.52 -16.62 3.62
N HIS A 80 -1.36 -15.33 3.93
CA HIS A 80 -0.54 -14.88 5.05
C HIS A 80 -1.00 -15.52 6.37
N TRP A 81 -2.30 -15.47 6.66
CA TRP A 81 -2.88 -16.12 7.84
C TRP A 81 -2.73 -17.65 7.82
N LEU A 82 -2.82 -18.32 6.67
CA LEU A 82 -2.54 -19.76 6.60
C LEU A 82 -1.06 -20.07 6.90
N GLY A 83 -0.16 -19.13 6.59
CA GLY A 83 1.27 -19.22 6.86
C GLY A 83 1.69 -18.86 8.29
N SER A 84 0.87 -18.10 9.03
CA SER A 84 1.20 -17.58 10.37
C SER A 84 0.22 -18.04 11.47
N GLY A 85 -1.05 -18.25 11.15
CA GLY A 85 -2.18 -18.51 12.05
C GLY A 85 -2.17 -19.87 12.74
N SER A 86 -2.79 -19.96 13.92
CA SER A 86 -2.82 -21.21 14.70
C SER A 86 -3.52 -22.35 13.92
N PRO A 87 -3.10 -23.62 14.08
CA PRO A 87 -3.77 -24.75 13.41
C PRO A 87 -5.26 -24.84 13.77
N THR A 88 -5.61 -24.54 15.02
CA THR A 88 -7.00 -24.56 15.49
C THR A 88 -7.84 -23.47 14.82
N SER A 89 -7.31 -22.25 14.70
CA SER A 89 -8.00 -21.16 14.02
C SER A 89 -8.23 -21.47 12.55
N ILE A 90 -7.22 -22.04 11.87
CA ILE A 90 -7.35 -22.48 10.48
C ILE A 90 -8.50 -23.48 10.33
N LEU A 91 -8.53 -24.53 11.15
CA LEU A 91 -9.58 -25.56 11.06
C LEU A 91 -10.98 -25.02 11.37
N GLN A 92 -11.10 -24.05 12.27
CA GLN A 92 -12.40 -23.52 12.70
C GLN A 92 -12.96 -22.44 11.76
N ALA A 93 -12.10 -21.58 11.22
CA ALA A 93 -12.53 -20.37 10.52
C ALA A 93 -12.37 -20.42 9.00
N LEU A 94 -11.49 -21.29 8.45
CA LEU A 94 -11.13 -21.25 7.02
C LEU A 94 -12.34 -21.29 6.10
N ARG A 95 -13.34 -22.12 6.41
CA ARG A 95 -14.56 -22.18 5.59
C ARG A 95 -15.30 -20.83 5.55
N GLY A 96 -15.48 -20.20 6.72
CA GLY A 96 -16.15 -18.90 6.82
C GLY A 96 -15.36 -17.81 6.10
N GLU A 97 -14.03 -17.83 6.23
CA GLU A 97 -13.14 -16.91 5.53
C GLU A 97 -13.21 -17.07 4.01
N LEU A 98 -13.23 -18.31 3.49
CA LEU A 98 -13.40 -18.55 2.05
C LEU A 98 -14.81 -18.15 1.54
N GLU A 99 -15.84 -18.28 2.38
CA GLU A 99 -17.19 -17.80 2.05
C GLU A 99 -17.23 -16.26 2.03
N HIS A 100 -16.52 -15.59 2.94
CA HIS A 100 -16.38 -14.13 2.97
C HIS A 100 -15.60 -13.60 1.77
N HIS A 101 -14.49 -14.23 1.44
CA HIS A 101 -13.64 -13.90 0.29
C HIS A 101 -14.41 -13.92 -1.04
N ARG A 102 -15.42 -14.79 -1.17
CA ARG A 102 -16.29 -14.84 -2.37
C ARG A 102 -17.22 -13.64 -2.52
N ASN A 103 -17.35 -12.79 -1.50
CA ASN A 103 -18.24 -11.63 -1.50
C ASN A 103 -17.42 -10.33 -1.55
N PRO A 104 -17.35 -9.64 -2.71
CA PRO A 104 -16.58 -8.41 -2.86
C PRO A 104 -17.00 -7.30 -1.90
N TYR A 105 -18.29 -7.23 -1.53
CA TYR A 105 -18.78 -6.24 -0.58
C TYR A 105 -18.29 -6.52 0.83
N ALA A 106 -18.18 -7.80 1.20
CA ALA A 106 -17.70 -8.19 2.52
C ALA A 106 -16.20 -7.84 2.68
N ILE A 107 -15.40 -8.08 1.64
CA ILE A 107 -13.99 -7.68 1.59
C ILE A 107 -13.85 -6.15 1.71
N GLN A 108 -14.66 -5.39 0.96
CA GLN A 108 -14.68 -3.93 1.06
C GLN A 108 -15.03 -3.46 2.48
N ASP A 109 -16.10 -4.00 3.07
CA ASP A 109 -16.57 -3.63 4.40
C ASP A 109 -15.50 -3.92 5.47
N ARG A 110 -14.79 -5.04 5.34
CA ARG A 110 -13.64 -5.42 6.18
C ARG A 110 -12.54 -4.35 6.11
N LEU A 111 -12.15 -3.94 4.90
CA LEU A 111 -11.12 -2.92 4.73
C LEU A 111 -11.55 -1.55 5.25
N VAL A 112 -12.80 -1.16 5.04
CA VAL A 112 -13.38 0.06 5.59
C VAL A 112 -13.34 0.03 7.12
N ALA A 113 -13.77 -1.07 7.74
CA ALA A 113 -13.78 -1.22 9.19
C ALA A 113 -12.36 -1.18 9.77
N HIS A 114 -11.42 -1.87 9.14
CA HIS A 114 -10.03 -1.89 9.55
C HIS A 114 -9.38 -0.50 9.43
N ALA A 115 -9.52 0.19 8.28
CA ALA A 115 -9.09 1.57 8.13
C ALA A 115 -9.74 2.53 9.14
N ALA A 116 -11.02 2.35 9.46
CA ALA A 116 -11.69 3.15 10.48
C ALA A 116 -11.10 2.93 11.89
N GLY A 117 -10.71 1.69 12.21
CA GLY A 117 -10.05 1.34 13.48
C GLY A 117 -8.70 2.02 13.67
N TYR A 118 -7.94 2.23 12.58
CA TYR A 118 -6.63 2.86 12.61
C TYR A 118 -6.63 4.39 12.50
N ARG A 119 -7.80 5.03 12.36
CA ARG A 119 -7.86 6.50 12.29
C ARG A 119 -7.18 7.19 13.47
N GLU A 120 -7.57 6.84 14.70
CA GLU A 120 -7.02 7.48 15.91
C GLU A 120 -5.56 7.07 16.17
N PRO A 121 -5.17 5.78 16.04
CA PRO A 121 -3.76 5.38 16.11
C PRO A 121 -2.82 6.14 15.18
N LEU A 122 -3.24 6.41 13.94
CA LEU A 122 -2.40 7.09 12.96
C LEU A 122 -2.40 8.61 13.11
N ARG A 123 -3.37 9.16 13.83
CA ARG A 123 -3.55 10.61 13.93
C ARG A 123 -2.37 11.27 14.63
N GLY A 124 -1.58 12.01 13.85
CA GLY A 124 -0.37 12.68 14.36
C GLY A 124 0.80 11.73 14.57
N ALA A 125 0.74 10.51 14.05
CA ALA A 125 1.81 9.53 14.15
C ALA A 125 2.98 9.82 13.18
N GLU A 126 2.83 10.78 12.25
CA GLU A 126 3.89 11.22 11.32
C GLU A 126 4.54 10.07 10.53
N CYS A 127 3.73 9.24 9.90
CA CYS A 127 4.20 8.07 9.17
C CYS A 127 4.99 8.44 7.91
N ARG A 128 6.07 7.69 7.62
CA ARG A 128 6.91 7.87 6.42
C ARG A 128 7.27 6.53 5.79
N PRO A 129 7.34 6.44 4.45
CA PRO A 129 7.79 5.23 3.78
C PRO A 129 9.28 5.02 4.06
N GLU A 130 9.63 3.84 4.54
CA GLU A 130 11.03 3.45 4.79
C GLU A 130 11.55 2.55 3.67
N SER A 131 10.76 1.57 3.25
CA SER A 131 11.15 0.60 2.24
C SER A 131 9.95 0.17 1.40
N ALA A 132 10.22 -0.52 0.29
CA ALA A 132 9.19 -1.09 -0.57
C ALA A 132 9.68 -2.38 -1.20
N ALA A 133 8.90 -3.44 -1.07
CA ALA A 133 9.17 -4.75 -1.64
C ALA A 133 8.18 -5.04 -2.77
N ALA A 134 8.67 -5.56 -3.89
CA ALA A 134 7.81 -5.95 -5.00
C ALA A 134 7.00 -7.20 -4.61
N MET A 135 5.68 -7.16 -4.83
CA MET A 135 4.80 -8.29 -4.51
C MET A 135 5.15 -9.55 -5.30
N SER A 136 5.65 -9.42 -6.54
CA SER A 136 6.17 -10.53 -7.34
C SER A 136 7.32 -11.29 -6.69
N THR A 137 8.07 -10.66 -5.77
CA THR A 137 9.11 -11.32 -4.98
C THR A 137 8.55 -11.97 -3.72
N LEU A 138 7.54 -11.37 -3.09
CA LEU A 138 6.94 -11.84 -1.84
C LEU A 138 5.97 -13.01 -2.04
N LEU A 139 5.14 -12.97 -3.08
CA LEU A 139 4.09 -13.97 -3.33
C LEU A 139 4.63 -15.41 -3.47
N PRO A 140 5.76 -15.67 -4.16
CA PRO A 140 6.35 -17.01 -4.20
C PRO A 140 6.84 -17.48 -2.82
N LYS A 141 7.42 -16.58 -2.01
CA LYS A 141 7.87 -16.89 -0.64
C LYS A 141 6.67 -17.25 0.23
N LEU A 142 5.59 -16.46 0.10
CA LEU A 142 4.34 -16.68 0.81
C LEU A 142 3.74 -18.07 0.51
N ARG A 143 3.58 -18.38 -0.78
CA ARG A 143 3.10 -19.69 -1.22
C ARG A 143 3.95 -20.82 -0.64
N SER A 144 5.27 -20.74 -0.80
CA SER A 144 6.19 -21.78 -0.31
C SER A 144 6.10 -21.96 1.21
N ARG A 145 5.94 -20.88 1.97
CA ARG A 145 5.77 -20.94 3.43
C ARG A 145 4.47 -21.62 3.82
N VAL A 146 3.35 -21.27 3.17
CA VAL A 146 2.04 -21.85 3.42
C VAL A 146 2.04 -23.34 3.10
N GLU A 147 2.60 -23.73 1.96
CA GLU A 147 2.76 -25.13 1.55
C GLU A 147 3.54 -25.93 2.61
N GLY A 148 4.72 -25.46 2.98
CA GLY A 148 5.57 -26.13 3.98
C GLY A 148 4.88 -26.25 5.34
N ARG A 149 4.28 -25.17 5.83
CA ARG A 149 3.58 -25.17 7.13
C ARG A 149 2.38 -26.12 7.14
N LEU A 150 1.54 -26.07 6.12
CA LEU A 150 0.36 -26.92 6.07
C LEU A 150 0.73 -28.40 5.90
N ASP A 151 1.83 -28.72 5.23
CA ASP A 151 2.37 -30.07 5.16
C ASP A 151 2.90 -30.55 6.51
N GLU A 152 3.67 -29.71 7.21
CA GLU A 152 4.16 -29.98 8.57
C GLU A 152 3.02 -30.24 9.57
N LEU A 153 1.91 -29.50 9.43
CA LEU A 153 0.71 -29.68 10.25
C LEU A 153 -0.15 -30.89 9.82
N GLY A 154 0.20 -31.56 8.73
CA GLY A 154 -0.59 -32.66 8.16
C GLY A 154 -1.93 -32.23 7.58
N LEU A 155 -2.12 -30.92 7.38
CA LEU A 155 -3.32 -30.30 6.80
C LEU A 155 -3.29 -30.29 5.27
N TRP A 156 -2.11 -30.46 4.67
CA TRP A 156 -1.90 -30.51 3.22
C TRP A 156 -2.45 -31.81 2.59
N ARG A 157 -3.78 -31.97 2.61
CA ARG A 157 -4.48 -33.14 2.07
C ARG A 157 -5.78 -32.74 1.37
N GLY A 158 -6.15 -33.50 0.34
CA GLY A 158 -7.42 -33.34 -0.36
C GLY A 158 -7.53 -31.99 -1.09
N ASP A 159 -8.69 -31.34 -0.94
CA ASP A 159 -9.05 -30.14 -1.70
C ASP A 159 -8.29 -28.86 -1.29
N LEU A 160 -7.56 -28.89 -0.16
CA LEU A 160 -6.87 -27.69 0.36
C LEU A 160 -5.78 -27.19 -0.59
N GLY A 161 -5.06 -28.09 -1.27
CA GLY A 161 -4.06 -27.69 -2.26
C GLY A 161 -4.67 -26.85 -3.39
N GLY A 162 -5.85 -27.23 -3.87
CA GLY A 162 -6.58 -26.47 -4.89
C GLY A 162 -7.06 -25.10 -4.40
N VAL A 163 -7.42 -24.98 -3.12
CA VAL A 163 -7.74 -23.69 -2.49
C VAL A 163 -6.51 -22.79 -2.46
N ILE A 164 -5.36 -23.30 -2.01
CA ILE A 164 -4.11 -22.54 -1.95
C ILE A 164 -3.65 -22.10 -3.34
N ASP A 165 -3.74 -22.99 -4.34
CA ASP A 165 -3.44 -22.65 -5.73
C ASP A 165 -4.37 -21.55 -6.26
N GLY A 166 -5.67 -21.62 -5.94
CA GLY A 166 -6.66 -20.61 -6.31
C GLY A 166 -6.35 -19.24 -5.71
N LEU A 167 -6.16 -19.18 -4.38
CA LEU A 167 -5.80 -17.94 -3.67
C LEU A 167 -4.47 -17.37 -4.17
N THR A 168 -3.47 -18.24 -4.38
CA THR A 168 -2.15 -17.82 -4.89
C THR A 168 -2.27 -17.22 -6.28
N LYS A 169 -3.05 -17.87 -7.16
CA LYS A 169 -3.29 -17.35 -8.50
C LYS A 169 -3.99 -16.00 -8.45
N GLU A 170 -5.04 -15.85 -7.64
CA GLU A 170 -5.77 -14.59 -7.51
C GLU A 170 -4.90 -13.45 -6.98
N ALA A 171 -4.06 -13.74 -5.97
CA ALA A 171 -3.10 -12.78 -5.44
C ALA A 171 -2.03 -12.40 -6.48
N ILE A 172 -1.50 -13.35 -7.25
CA ILE A 172 -0.54 -13.08 -8.33
C ILE A 172 -1.16 -12.23 -9.44
N ASP A 173 -2.36 -12.60 -9.89
CA ASP A 173 -3.02 -11.94 -11.01
C ASP A 173 -3.32 -10.46 -10.70
N GLY A 174 -3.67 -10.12 -9.44
CA GLY A 174 -3.97 -8.74 -9.06
C GLY A 174 -2.80 -7.95 -8.46
N LEU A 175 -1.89 -8.60 -7.73
CA LEU A 175 -0.81 -7.94 -6.99
C LEU A 175 0.56 -8.08 -7.65
N GLY A 176 0.74 -8.89 -8.70
CA GLY A 176 2.06 -9.22 -9.25
C GLY A 176 2.91 -8.01 -9.69
N GLU A 177 2.28 -6.93 -10.14
CA GLU A 177 2.94 -5.65 -10.49
C GLU A 177 2.86 -4.58 -9.39
N GLY A 178 2.38 -4.98 -8.22
CA GLY A 178 2.21 -4.16 -7.02
C GLY A 178 3.42 -4.17 -6.09
N TRP A 179 3.29 -3.40 -5.01
CA TRP A 179 4.33 -3.25 -3.99
C TRP A 179 3.72 -3.34 -2.59
N LEU A 180 4.47 -3.91 -1.67
CA LEU A 180 4.24 -3.79 -0.23
C LEU A 180 5.18 -2.70 0.30
N VAL A 181 4.63 -1.59 0.75
CA VAL A 181 5.38 -0.43 1.25
C VAL A 181 5.41 -0.46 2.77
N HIS A 182 6.61 -0.52 3.34
CA HIS A 182 6.79 -0.38 4.78
C HIS A 182 6.78 1.10 5.17
N MET A 183 5.90 1.45 6.11
CA MET A 183 5.74 2.77 6.69
C MET A 183 6.12 2.70 8.17
N THR A 184 6.97 3.62 8.62
CA THR A 184 7.29 3.79 10.04
C THR A 184 6.65 5.06 10.56
N CYS A 185 6.04 4.99 11.74
CA CYS A 185 5.36 6.11 12.40
C CYS A 185 6.08 6.48 13.71
N TYR A 186 6.19 7.79 14.00
CA TYR A 186 6.88 8.36 15.15
C TYR A 186 6.00 8.48 16.42
N GLY A 187 4.70 8.76 16.28
CA GLY A 187 3.85 9.16 17.42
C GLY A 187 3.35 8.02 18.32
N ASP A 188 3.56 6.77 17.93
CA ASP A 188 3.28 5.49 18.59
C ASP A 188 3.95 4.45 17.65
N PRO A 189 4.64 3.39 18.10
CA PRO A 189 5.43 2.52 17.22
C PRO A 189 4.54 1.60 16.38
N TYR A 190 3.74 2.19 15.48
CA TYR A 190 3.03 1.49 14.43
C TYR A 190 3.96 1.41 13.22
N GLU A 191 4.31 0.17 12.89
CA GLU A 191 4.75 -0.18 11.55
C GLU A 191 3.50 -0.53 10.73
N ILE A 192 3.44 -0.04 9.50
CA ILE A 192 2.33 -0.34 8.59
C ILE A 192 2.90 -0.79 7.26
N TRP A 193 2.40 -1.91 6.77
CA TRP A 193 2.71 -2.41 5.45
C TRP A 193 1.53 -2.17 4.53
N VAL A 194 1.64 -1.16 3.66
CA VAL A 194 0.59 -0.78 2.72
C VAL A 194 0.78 -1.50 1.41
N ALA A 195 -0.21 -2.30 1.01
CA ALA A 195 -0.21 -3.02 -0.24
C ALA A 195 -0.80 -2.16 -1.35
N THR A 196 -0.06 -2.09 -2.44
CA THR A 196 -0.45 -1.42 -3.68
C THR A 196 -0.58 -2.42 -4.81
N ALA A 197 -1.48 -2.12 -5.74
CA ALA A 197 -1.62 -2.84 -6.99
C ALA A 197 -1.54 -1.86 -8.17
N LYS A 198 -1.16 -2.37 -9.33
CA LYS A 198 -1.05 -1.55 -10.54
C LYS A 198 -2.40 -1.53 -11.27
N GLU A 199 -2.89 -0.33 -11.55
CA GLU A 199 -4.09 -0.09 -12.36
C GLU A 199 -3.76 0.88 -13.50
N GLY A 200 -3.58 0.33 -14.70
CA GLY A 200 -2.99 1.07 -15.83
C GLY A 200 -1.58 1.54 -15.50
N ASP A 201 -1.37 2.86 -15.51
CA ASP A 201 -0.08 3.49 -15.19
C ASP A 201 0.03 3.93 -13.72
N ARG A 202 -0.97 3.63 -12.88
CA ARG A 202 -1.04 4.10 -11.49
C ARG A 202 -0.86 2.96 -10.50
N GLN A 203 -0.36 3.30 -9.31
CA GLN A 203 -0.39 2.44 -8.14
C GLN A 203 -1.57 2.86 -7.26
N THR A 204 -2.39 1.91 -6.86
CA THR A 204 -3.57 2.12 -6.01
C THR A 204 -3.46 1.25 -4.77
N VAL A 205 -3.90 1.77 -3.62
CA VAL A 205 -3.86 1.00 -2.38
C VAL A 205 -5.02 0.03 -2.36
N VAL A 206 -4.70 -1.23 -2.08
CA VAL A 206 -5.68 -2.34 -2.06
C VAL A 206 -5.80 -2.98 -0.67
N GLY A 207 -4.95 -2.58 0.26
CA GLY A 207 -5.03 -3.01 1.65
C GLY A 207 -3.80 -2.63 2.44
N PHE A 208 -3.80 -2.96 3.73
CA PHE A 208 -2.64 -2.78 4.59
C PHE A 208 -2.65 -3.78 5.75
N LEU A 209 -1.49 -3.95 6.39
CA LEU A 209 -1.29 -4.72 7.60
C LEU A 209 -0.49 -3.87 8.60
N THR A 210 -0.63 -4.15 9.88
CA THR A 210 0.19 -3.56 10.96
C THR A 210 1.16 -4.54 11.59
N ASP A 211 1.20 -5.75 11.05
CA ASP A 211 2.17 -6.77 11.40
C ASP A 211 2.51 -7.58 10.15
N LEU A 212 3.80 -7.68 9.87
CA LEU A 212 4.34 -8.53 8.83
C LEU A 212 5.41 -9.42 9.48
N PRO A 213 5.34 -10.74 9.30
CA PRO A 213 6.28 -11.62 9.94
C PRO A 213 7.66 -11.52 9.27
N THR A 214 8.70 -11.83 10.05
CA THR A 214 10.11 -11.76 9.61
C THR A 214 10.41 -12.58 8.34
N TRP A 215 9.69 -13.70 8.12
CA TRP A 215 9.84 -14.51 6.92
C TRP A 215 9.26 -13.85 5.64
N LEU A 216 8.46 -12.79 5.79
CA LEU A 216 8.04 -11.87 4.71
C LEU A 216 8.80 -10.55 4.74
N GLU A 217 9.99 -10.50 5.35
CA GLU A 217 10.81 -9.28 5.45
C GLU A 217 10.24 -8.23 6.42
N GLY A 218 9.32 -8.63 7.31
CA GLY A 218 8.93 -7.80 8.44
C GLY A 218 9.97 -7.81 9.57
N SER A 219 9.66 -7.09 10.65
CA SER A 219 10.52 -6.94 11.83
C SER A 219 9.99 -7.81 12.99
N GLU A 220 10.83 -8.12 13.98
CA GLU A 220 10.33 -8.59 15.27
C GLU A 220 9.83 -7.38 16.06
N LEU A 221 8.62 -7.47 16.64
CA LEU A 221 8.15 -6.48 17.60
C LEU A 221 9.12 -6.50 18.79
N SER A 222 9.91 -5.44 18.96
CA SER A 222 10.84 -5.36 20.09
C SER A 222 10.05 -5.15 21.39
N ASP A 223 10.43 -5.87 22.46
CA ASP A 223 9.84 -5.69 23.79
C ASP A 223 9.94 -4.23 24.26
N GLU A 224 11.00 -3.51 23.87
CA GLU A 224 11.17 -2.08 24.14
C GLU A 224 10.10 -1.20 23.46
N ALA A 225 9.63 -1.56 22.27
CA ALA A 225 8.52 -0.88 21.59
C ALA A 225 7.15 -1.20 22.24
N VAL A 226 7.06 -2.30 22.99
CA VAL A 226 5.87 -2.66 23.77
C VAL A 226 5.91 -2.01 25.17
N GLU A 227 7.07 -1.97 25.82
CA GLU A 227 7.26 -1.39 27.15
C GLU A 227 7.25 0.15 27.12
N GLY A 228 7.91 0.78 26.13
CA GLY A 228 7.82 2.23 25.91
C GLY A 228 6.39 2.72 25.64
N ARG A 229 5.53 1.82 25.12
CA ARG A 229 4.08 2.01 24.92
C ARG A 229 3.31 2.14 26.24
N LEU A 230 3.76 1.45 27.28
CA LEU A 230 3.16 1.51 28.62
C LEU A 230 3.64 2.75 29.41
N GLU A 231 4.90 3.15 29.21
CA GLU A 231 5.49 4.28 29.95
C GLU A 231 5.07 5.66 29.41
N ASN A 232 4.86 5.81 28.10
CA ASN A 232 4.39 7.07 27.49
C ASN A 232 2.89 7.36 27.71
N ARG A 233 2.12 6.40 28.26
CA ARG A 233 0.77 6.65 28.77
C ARG A 233 0.83 7.39 30.10
N GLY A 234 1.03 8.70 30.02
CA GLY A 234 0.83 9.60 31.15
C GLY A 234 -0.54 9.36 31.80
N LEU A 235 -0.57 9.25 33.13
CA LEU A 235 -1.69 8.95 34.04
C LEU A 235 -2.90 9.92 33.98
N GLY A 236 -3.22 10.52 32.84
CA GLY A 236 -4.09 11.70 32.78
C GLY A 236 -4.89 11.90 31.50
N ALA A 237 -5.44 10.86 30.87
CA ALA A 237 -6.62 11.01 30.00
C ALA A 237 -7.30 9.66 29.77
N SER A 238 -8.39 9.45 30.50
CA SER A 238 -9.31 8.33 30.33
C SER A 238 -10.09 8.45 29.01
N THR A 239 -9.76 7.61 28.05
CA THR A 239 -10.72 6.81 27.28
C THR A 239 -10.05 5.49 26.96
N THR A 240 -10.52 4.43 27.58
CA THR A 240 -10.08 3.05 27.36
C THR A 240 -10.45 2.60 25.95
N LEU A 241 -9.62 2.92 24.95
CA LEU A 241 -9.47 2.07 23.78
C LEU A 241 -8.38 1.07 24.14
N GLY A 242 -8.80 -0.20 24.25
CA GLY A 242 -7.94 -1.31 24.64
C GLY A 242 -6.65 -1.30 23.84
N VAL A 243 -5.56 -1.65 24.49
CA VAL A 243 -4.33 -2.03 23.80
C VAL A 243 -4.72 -3.15 22.84
N VAL A 244 -4.68 -2.89 21.53
CA VAL A 244 -4.76 -3.98 20.56
C VAL A 244 -3.45 -4.72 20.71
N ARG A 245 -3.50 -5.85 21.41
CA ARG A 245 -2.36 -6.74 21.61
C ARG A 245 -2.22 -7.53 20.31
N GLU A 246 -1.56 -6.92 19.33
CA GLU A 246 -1.26 -7.52 18.03
C GLU A 246 0.03 -8.33 18.15
N GLY A 247 -0.13 -9.62 18.41
CA GLY A 247 0.88 -10.63 18.10
C GLY A 247 0.30 -11.48 16.99
N THR A 248 0.89 -11.40 15.79
CA THR A 248 0.55 -12.13 14.56
C THR A 248 -0.82 -11.78 13.94
N VAL A 249 -0.81 -11.45 12.63
CA VAL A 249 -1.93 -11.00 11.75
C VAL A 249 -2.95 -10.13 12.46
N ASP A 250 -3.02 -8.83 12.15
CA ASP A 250 -4.00 -7.95 12.79
C ASP A 250 -5.39 -8.59 12.81
N THR A 251 -5.83 -8.93 14.02
CA THR A 251 -7.12 -9.56 14.25
C THR A 251 -8.28 -8.64 13.87
N ASN A 252 -8.05 -7.34 13.68
CA ASN A 252 -9.08 -6.47 13.12
C ASN A 252 -9.25 -6.67 11.61
N TRP A 253 -8.21 -7.12 10.90
CA TRP A 253 -8.31 -7.55 9.50
C TRP A 253 -8.93 -8.96 9.39
N MET A 254 -8.54 -9.86 10.28
CA MET A 254 -9.08 -11.21 10.38
C MET A 254 -9.29 -11.60 11.86
N PRO A 255 -10.52 -11.53 12.41
CA PRO A 255 -10.78 -11.66 13.84
C PRO A 255 -10.66 -13.07 14.36
N ILE A 256 -9.42 -13.58 14.39
CA ILE A 256 -9.12 -14.93 14.79
C ILE A 256 -7.83 -14.94 15.62
N PRO A 257 -7.85 -15.49 16.85
CA PRO A 257 -6.68 -15.53 17.70
C PRO A 257 -5.54 -16.34 17.07
N ILE A 258 -4.32 -15.86 17.27
CA ILE A 258 -3.09 -16.51 16.82
C ILE A 258 -2.21 -16.80 18.06
N GLU A 259 -1.36 -17.82 17.96
CA GLU A 259 -0.41 -18.17 19.02
C GLU A 259 0.84 -17.29 18.93
N GLU A 260 1.14 -16.58 20.02
CA GLU A 260 2.46 -15.99 20.28
C GLU A 260 3.44 -17.15 20.56
N PHE A 261 4.55 -17.23 19.81
CA PHE A 261 5.64 -18.18 20.06
C PHE A 261 6.80 -17.50 20.76
#